data_AF-U4KQV8-F1
#
_entry.id   AF-U4KQV8-F1
#
_cell.length_a   1.000
_cell.length_b   1.000
_cell.length_c   1.000
_cell.angle_alpha   90.00
_cell.angle_beta   90.00
_cell.angle_gamma   90.00
#
_symmetry.space_group_name_H-M   'P 1'
#
loop_
_entity.id
_entity.type
_entity.pdbx_description
1 polymer ?
#
loop_
_entity_poly.entity_id
_entity_poly.type
_entity_poly.pdbx_seq_one_letter_code
_entity_poly.pdbx_strand_id
1 'polypeptide(L)'
;MKKIVTTVVLFALSLVLVACGKGSSALTDAKEALQIQYQAGDQYDSVTRDITLPTSLGSYEGLTIEWASDNQSLVIEGTKGKVVQGSENITVNLTATLKLDGKEETKPFSIVVIKKEVVELALSIKSKYVGEPYGESLSDGLIDEHLQMSAESNLTVSFFAENSKTKTIFNNKFQETRLYPGSKNGSKLVITALNGKKITKVEVVFGPQNGGLSVNGLEANKTISEKISVDIDSLESVTLQNVADATSGNRIDIKEIIVTIK
;
A
#
# COMPACT_ATOMS: atom_id res chain seq x y z
N MET A 1 42.04 -79.49 21.84
CA MET A 1 42.18 -78.79 20.54
C MET A 1 42.63 -77.36 20.81
N LYS A 2 43.81 -77.01 20.31
CA LYS A 2 44.29 -75.70 19.77
C LYS A 2 43.81 -74.41 20.47
N LYS A 3 44.68 -73.79 21.30
CA LYS A 3 45.55 -72.61 21.00
C LYS A 3 44.77 -71.32 20.66
N ILE A 4 44.99 -70.24 21.42
CA ILE A 4 45.69 -69.01 20.99
C ILE A 4 45.59 -67.98 22.12
N VAL A 5 46.76 -67.54 22.60
CA VAL A 5 46.99 -66.35 23.43
C VAL A 5 47.07 -65.16 22.47
N THR A 6 46.35 -64.07 22.74
CA THR A 6 46.52 -62.82 22.00
C THR A 6 46.82 -61.68 22.96
N THR A 7 48.10 -61.31 22.96
CA THR A 7 48.64 -60.06 23.47
C THR A 7 48.12 -58.89 22.62
N VAL A 8 47.58 -57.85 23.26
CA VAL A 8 47.37 -56.53 22.62
C VAL A 8 48.32 -55.54 23.28
N VAL A 9 49.23 -55.01 22.45
CA VAL A 9 50.27 -54.03 22.78
C VAL A 9 49.86 -52.67 22.22
N LEU A 10 50.01 -51.64 23.07
CA LEU A 10 50.23 -50.21 22.85
C LEU A 10 49.40 -49.44 21.79
N PHE A 11 48.79 -48.33 22.23
CA PHE A 11 49.05 -47.03 21.61
C PHE A 11 48.91 -45.91 22.65
N ALA A 12 50.05 -45.40 23.13
CA ALA A 12 50.11 -44.17 23.90
C ALA A 12 49.81 -43.01 22.95
N LEU A 13 48.63 -42.40 23.07
CA LEU A 13 48.26 -41.21 22.32
C LEU A 13 49.01 -40.02 22.93
N SER A 14 50.15 -39.68 22.34
CA SER A 14 50.87 -38.45 22.59
C SER A 14 49.98 -37.27 22.18
N LEU A 15 49.48 -36.52 23.17
CA LEU A 15 48.90 -35.20 22.95
C LEU A 15 50.00 -34.28 22.42
N VAL A 16 50.05 -34.10 21.11
CA VAL A 16 50.70 -32.95 20.50
C VAL A 16 49.80 -31.75 20.78
N LEU A 17 50.17 -30.95 21.78
CA LEU A 17 49.62 -29.62 21.99
C LEU A 17 49.94 -28.77 20.75
N VAL A 18 48.94 -28.61 19.89
CA VAL A 18 48.99 -27.64 18.79
C VAL A 18 48.87 -26.26 19.41
N ALA A 19 49.98 -25.52 19.43
CA ALA A 19 50.02 -24.11 19.75
C ALA A 19 49.24 -23.34 18.67
N CYS A 20 48.07 -22.84 19.05
CA CYS A 20 47.13 -22.18 18.17
C CYS A 20 47.53 -20.72 17.95
N GLY A 21 47.78 -20.32 16.70
CA GLY A 21 47.88 -18.92 16.28
C GLY A 21 46.50 -18.26 16.27
N LYS A 22 45.96 -17.92 17.46
CA LYS A 22 44.55 -17.56 17.69
C LYS A 22 44.08 -16.18 17.23
N GLY A 23 44.97 -15.28 16.79
CA GLY A 23 44.57 -13.91 16.47
C GLY A 23 43.94 -13.71 15.08
N SER A 24 44.02 -14.68 14.17
CA SER A 24 43.49 -14.54 12.79
C SER A 24 42.32 -15.49 12.49
N SER A 25 42.18 -16.59 13.23
CA SER A 25 41.05 -17.51 13.04
C SER A 25 39.78 -16.97 13.69
N ALA A 26 39.85 -16.41 14.91
CA ALA A 26 38.66 -16.01 15.65
C ALA A 26 37.85 -14.88 14.97
N LEU A 27 38.51 -13.89 14.36
CA LEU A 27 37.84 -12.80 13.66
C LEU A 27 37.16 -13.31 12.36
N THR A 28 37.83 -14.19 11.62
CA THR A 28 37.25 -14.84 10.43
C THR A 28 36.08 -15.76 10.81
N ASP A 29 36.23 -16.57 11.87
CA ASP A 29 35.16 -17.43 12.38
C ASP A 29 33.95 -16.59 12.83
N ALA A 30 34.19 -15.48 13.55
CA ALA A 30 33.14 -14.55 13.98
C ALA A 30 32.43 -13.90 12.78
N LYS A 31 33.18 -13.51 11.75
CA LYS A 31 32.64 -13.01 10.50
C LYS A 31 31.74 -14.05 9.84
N GLU A 32 32.16 -15.30 9.74
CA GLU A 32 31.34 -16.37 9.16
C GLU A 32 30.06 -16.60 9.99
N ALA A 33 30.18 -16.60 11.31
CA ALA A 33 29.07 -16.79 12.25
C ALA A 33 28.08 -15.61 12.30
N LEU A 34 28.49 -14.40 11.94
CA LEU A 34 27.63 -13.22 12.00
C LEU A 34 26.42 -13.35 11.07
N GLN A 35 25.22 -13.23 11.63
CA GLN A 35 23.95 -13.22 10.91
C GLN A 35 23.08 -12.05 11.37
N ILE A 36 22.27 -11.53 10.44
CA ILE A 36 21.16 -10.62 10.75
C ILE A 36 20.01 -11.47 11.31
N GLN A 37 19.32 -10.95 12.34
CA GLN A 37 18.14 -11.61 12.88
C GLN A 37 16.88 -10.91 12.37
N TYR A 38 16.07 -11.65 11.62
CA TYR A 38 14.81 -11.19 11.06
C TYR A 38 13.63 -11.53 11.99
N GLN A 39 12.54 -10.78 11.85
CA GLN A 39 11.27 -11.10 12.51
C GLN A 39 10.60 -12.32 11.86
N ALA A 40 9.74 -13.03 12.60
CA ALA A 40 9.07 -14.23 12.11
C ALA A 40 8.23 -13.96 10.86
N GLY A 41 8.63 -14.49 9.70
CA GLY A 41 8.00 -14.27 8.39
C GLY A 41 8.78 -13.33 7.45
N ASP A 42 9.82 -12.67 7.95
CA ASP A 42 10.76 -11.91 7.13
C ASP A 42 12.01 -12.75 6.83
N GLN A 43 12.68 -12.44 5.73
CA GLN A 43 13.99 -12.97 5.33
C GLN A 43 14.72 -11.90 4.52
N TYR A 44 15.98 -12.15 4.15
CA TYR A 44 16.85 -11.17 3.53
C TYR A 44 16.25 -10.50 2.28
N ASP A 45 15.47 -11.20 1.46
CA ASP A 45 14.86 -10.69 0.24
C ASP A 45 13.39 -10.23 0.41
N SER A 46 12.87 -10.24 1.64
CA SER A 46 11.49 -9.85 1.93
C SER A 46 11.31 -9.18 3.30
N VAL A 47 12.11 -8.16 3.59
CA VAL A 47 12.09 -7.46 4.87
C VAL A 47 10.95 -6.45 4.92
N THR A 48 10.08 -6.56 5.91
CA THR A 48 8.94 -5.65 6.16
C THR A 48 8.97 -5.02 7.55
N ARG A 49 9.75 -5.58 8.48
CA ARG A 49 9.83 -5.17 9.88
C ARG A 49 11.27 -4.96 10.32
N ASP A 50 11.42 -4.22 11.41
CA ASP A 50 12.72 -3.94 12.04
C ASP A 50 13.52 -5.23 12.30
N ILE A 51 14.79 -5.19 11.91
CA ILE A 51 15.74 -6.29 12.09
C ILE A 51 16.61 -6.05 13.32
N THR A 52 17.18 -7.12 13.87
CA THR A 52 18.20 -7.02 14.92
C THR A 52 19.59 -7.23 14.32
N LEU A 53 20.47 -6.29 14.64
CA LEU A 53 21.85 -6.19 14.19
C LEU A 53 22.77 -6.45 15.39
N PRO A 54 23.37 -7.65 15.53
CA PRO A 54 24.27 -7.93 16.65
C PRO A 54 25.46 -6.98 16.67
N THR A 55 25.75 -6.39 17.83
CA THR A 55 26.95 -5.55 18.07
C THR A 55 28.08 -6.31 18.76
N SER A 56 27.82 -7.58 19.12
CA SER A 56 28.77 -8.53 19.69
C SER A 56 28.27 -9.96 19.44
N LEU A 57 29.13 -10.96 19.64
CA LEU A 57 28.78 -12.37 19.59
C LEU A 57 29.30 -13.04 20.86
N GLY A 58 28.42 -13.71 21.63
CA GLY A 58 28.76 -14.22 22.96
C GLY A 58 29.92 -15.22 23.00
N SER A 59 30.22 -15.90 21.89
CA SER A 59 31.34 -16.85 21.76
C SER A 59 32.70 -16.17 21.56
N TYR A 60 32.74 -14.85 21.37
CA TYR A 60 33.94 -14.08 21.03
C TYR A 60 34.08 -12.88 21.97
N GLU A 61 34.73 -13.11 23.12
CA GLU A 61 35.00 -12.06 24.10
C GLU A 61 35.84 -10.93 23.48
N GLY A 62 35.46 -9.67 23.72
CA GLY A 62 36.13 -8.49 23.18
C GLY A 62 35.76 -8.12 21.73
N LEU A 63 34.95 -8.94 21.04
CA LEU A 63 34.47 -8.62 19.69
C LEU A 63 33.45 -7.47 19.73
N THR A 64 33.67 -6.44 18.92
CA THR A 64 32.69 -5.38 18.65
C THR A 64 32.29 -5.38 17.18
N ILE A 65 31.02 -5.09 16.91
CA ILE A 65 30.48 -5.01 15.55
C ILE A 65 29.78 -3.68 15.38
N GLU A 66 30.24 -2.89 14.41
CA GLU A 66 29.63 -1.64 13.99
C GLU A 66 28.91 -1.87 12.66
N TRP A 67 27.71 -1.30 12.50
CA TRP A 67 26.93 -1.44 11.28
C TRP A 67 26.81 -0.10 10.56
N ALA A 68 26.87 -0.15 9.23
CA ALA A 68 26.54 0.95 8.34
C ALA A 68 25.51 0.51 7.30
N SER A 69 24.63 1.43 6.90
CA SER A 69 23.64 1.24 5.84
C SER A 69 23.91 2.23 4.72
N ASP A 70 23.76 1.78 3.48
CA ASP A 70 23.87 2.64 2.29
C ASP A 70 22.55 3.36 1.95
N ASN A 71 21.45 3.06 2.65
CA ASN A 71 20.12 3.55 2.31
C ASN A 71 19.24 3.85 3.54
N GLN A 72 18.44 4.92 3.45
CA GLN A 72 17.52 5.34 4.51
C GLN A 72 16.29 4.44 4.69
N SER A 73 16.00 3.53 3.75
CA SER A 73 15.01 2.47 3.95
C SER A 73 15.38 1.50 5.07
N LEU A 74 16.62 1.55 5.56
CA LEU A 74 17.01 0.93 6.82
C LEU A 74 17.97 1.81 7.62
N VAL A 75 17.48 2.35 8.74
CA VAL A 75 18.25 3.24 9.63
C VAL A 75 18.80 2.46 10.81
N ILE A 76 20.08 2.63 11.11
CA ILE A 76 20.76 1.89 12.18
C ILE A 76 20.66 2.67 13.49
N GLU A 77 20.11 2.03 14.51
CA GLU A 77 19.93 2.56 15.86
C GLU A 77 20.45 1.53 16.89
N GLY A 78 21.75 1.56 17.15
CA GLY A 78 22.41 0.59 18.03
C GLY A 78 22.30 -0.83 17.50
N THR A 79 21.60 -1.71 18.23
CA THR A 79 21.37 -3.10 17.81
C THR A 79 20.16 -3.28 16.90
N LYS A 80 19.48 -2.20 16.50
CA LYS A 80 18.27 -2.25 15.66
C LYS A 80 18.55 -1.68 14.28
N GLY A 81 18.06 -2.36 13.24
CA GLY A 81 17.90 -1.80 11.91
C GLY A 81 16.42 -1.45 11.71
N LYS A 82 16.08 -0.17 11.83
CA LYS A 82 14.72 0.34 11.69
C LYS A 82 14.32 0.40 10.22
N VAL A 83 13.29 -0.34 9.84
CA VAL A 83 12.85 -0.46 8.47
C VAL A 83 11.86 0.63 8.12
N VAL A 84 12.12 1.33 7.00
CA VAL A 84 11.26 2.38 6.46
C VAL A 84 10.81 1.97 5.06
N GLN A 85 9.64 1.34 4.99
CA GLN A 85 9.06 0.88 3.72
C GLN A 85 8.62 2.07 2.86
N GLY A 86 9.06 2.08 1.61
CA GLY A 86 8.65 3.06 0.59
C GLY A 86 7.53 2.55 -0.33
N SER A 87 7.34 3.21 -1.47
CA SER A 87 6.42 2.78 -2.54
C SER A 87 6.98 1.68 -3.43
N GLU A 88 8.28 1.41 -3.33
CA GLU A 88 9.01 0.44 -4.15
C GLU A 88 9.86 -0.47 -3.26
N ASN A 89 10.19 -1.65 -3.80
CA ASN A 89 11.15 -2.54 -3.16
C ASN A 89 12.54 -1.95 -3.31
N ILE A 90 13.31 -1.87 -2.24
CA ILE A 90 14.63 -1.26 -2.23
C ILE A 90 15.63 -2.28 -1.72
N THR A 91 16.66 -2.56 -2.53
CA THR A 91 17.84 -3.29 -2.07
C THR A 91 18.71 -2.38 -1.22
N VAL A 92 19.03 -2.80 -0.01
CA VAL A 92 19.90 -2.11 0.95
C VAL A 92 21.14 -2.96 1.18
N ASN A 93 22.33 -2.36 1.08
CA ASN A 93 23.59 -3.01 1.44
C ASN A 93 24.02 -2.55 2.83
N LEU A 94 24.01 -3.48 3.77
CA LEU A 94 24.54 -3.28 5.11
C LEU A 94 26.00 -3.74 5.16
N THR A 95 26.84 -2.96 5.81
CA THR A 95 28.23 -3.34 6.09
C THR A 95 28.40 -3.51 7.58
N ALA A 96 28.75 -4.72 8.01
CA ALA A 96 29.20 -4.98 9.37
C ALA A 96 30.72 -4.88 9.43
N THR A 97 31.24 -4.02 10.29
CA THR A 97 32.67 -3.88 10.60
C THR A 97 32.94 -4.57 11.94
N LEU A 98 33.62 -5.71 11.89
CA LEU A 98 34.00 -6.52 13.05
C LEU A 98 35.41 -6.13 13.50
N LYS A 99 35.59 -5.86 14.79
CA LYS A 99 36.89 -5.53 15.40
C LYS A 99 37.19 -6.46 16.57
N LEU A 100 38.37 -7.05 16.59
CA LEU A 100 38.87 -7.94 17.65
C LEU A 100 40.39 -7.83 17.75
N ASP A 101 40.94 -7.66 18.96
CA ASP A 101 42.38 -7.58 19.23
C ASP A 101 43.17 -6.61 18.32
N GLY A 102 42.54 -5.47 17.96
CA GLY A 102 43.13 -4.44 17.09
C GLY A 102 43.12 -4.78 15.60
N LYS A 103 42.50 -5.88 15.19
CA LYS A 103 42.24 -6.23 13.79
C LYS A 103 40.82 -5.90 13.39
N GLU A 104 40.61 -5.72 12.09
CA GLU A 104 39.32 -5.35 11.50
C GLU A 104 39.00 -6.18 10.26
N GLU A 105 37.76 -6.63 10.13
CA GLU A 105 37.20 -7.24 8.93
C GLU A 105 35.79 -6.73 8.66
N THR A 106 35.40 -6.66 7.39
CA THR A 106 34.04 -6.27 6.98
C THR A 106 33.26 -7.44 6.38
N LYS A 107 31.95 -7.49 6.66
CA LYS A 107 31.00 -8.41 6.02
C LYS A 107 29.84 -7.64 5.40
N PRO A 108 29.64 -7.72 4.07
CA PRO A 108 28.47 -7.17 3.43
C PRO A 108 27.25 -8.08 3.61
N PHE A 109 26.08 -7.46 3.74
CA PHE A 109 24.78 -8.12 3.66
C PHE A 109 23.91 -7.34 2.69
N SER A 110 23.31 -8.05 1.73
CA SER A 110 22.31 -7.47 0.84
C SER A 110 20.93 -7.91 1.29
N ILE A 111 20.06 -6.94 1.58
CA ILE A 111 18.67 -7.21 1.94
C ILE A 111 17.74 -6.42 1.02
N VAL A 112 16.47 -6.83 0.95
CA VAL A 112 15.42 -6.14 0.20
C VAL A 112 14.34 -5.71 1.18
N VAL A 113 14.20 -4.39 1.37
CA VAL A 113 13.06 -3.79 2.05
C VAL A 113 11.90 -3.77 1.08
N ILE A 114 10.84 -4.49 1.40
CA ILE A 114 9.64 -4.59 0.56
C ILE A 114 8.85 -3.29 0.67
N LYS A 115 8.28 -2.85 -0.45
CA LYS A 115 7.36 -1.72 -0.49
C LYS A 115 6.22 -1.89 0.51
N LYS A 116 5.69 -0.78 0.98
CA LYS A 116 4.46 -0.79 1.77
C LYS A 116 3.31 -1.23 0.87
N GLU A 117 2.57 -2.24 1.30
CA GLU A 117 1.35 -2.62 0.60
C GLU A 117 0.30 -1.50 0.72
N VAL A 118 -0.21 -1.07 -0.42
CA VAL A 118 -1.28 -0.08 -0.51
C VAL A 118 -2.58 -0.85 -0.63
N VAL A 119 -3.38 -0.87 0.44
CA VAL A 119 -4.70 -1.51 0.43
C VAL A 119 -5.69 -0.56 -0.22
N GLU A 120 -6.21 -0.95 -1.38
CA GLU A 120 -7.29 -0.24 -2.05
C GLU A 120 -8.67 -0.78 -1.63
N LEU A 121 -9.61 0.13 -1.40
CA LEU A 121 -10.98 -0.18 -1.02
C LEU A 121 -11.94 0.37 -2.09
N ALA A 122 -12.71 -0.52 -2.72
CA ALA A 122 -13.77 -0.14 -3.65
C ALA A 122 -15.11 0.02 -2.90
N LEU A 123 -15.69 1.21 -2.99
CA LEU A 123 -16.86 1.61 -2.22
C LEU A 123 -18.01 1.97 -3.14
N SER A 124 -19.19 1.41 -2.85
CA SER A 124 -20.41 1.61 -3.63
C SER A 124 -21.20 2.80 -3.11
N ILE A 125 -21.65 3.65 -4.04
CA ILE A 125 -22.54 4.79 -3.81
C ILE A 125 -23.78 4.58 -4.69
N LYS A 126 -24.94 4.44 -4.06
CA LYS A 126 -26.25 4.29 -4.73
C LYS A 126 -27.24 5.34 -4.24
N SER A 127 -28.24 5.67 -5.04
CA SER A 127 -29.40 6.43 -4.55
C SER A 127 -30.18 5.59 -3.54
N LYS A 128 -30.57 6.18 -2.40
CA LYS A 128 -31.34 5.48 -1.35
C LYS A 128 -32.84 5.59 -1.58
N TYR A 129 -33.53 4.51 -1.99
CA TYR A 129 -34.99 4.49 -2.20
C TYR A 129 -35.82 4.58 -0.93
N VAL A 130 -36.59 5.68 -0.81
CA VAL A 130 -37.46 6.00 0.33
C VAL A 130 -38.92 6.22 -0.07
N GLY A 131 -39.31 5.82 -1.30
CA GLY A 131 -40.62 6.05 -1.89
C GLY A 131 -40.58 7.13 -2.98
N GLU A 132 -41.65 7.27 -3.79
CA GLU A 132 -41.76 8.28 -4.86
C GLU A 132 -42.00 9.68 -4.24
N PRO A 133 -40.98 10.54 -4.07
CA PRO A 133 -41.20 11.88 -3.56
C PRO A 133 -41.62 12.72 -4.78
N TYR A 134 -42.89 13.05 -4.89
CA TYR A 134 -43.37 13.90 -5.97
C TYR A 134 -42.76 15.31 -5.81
N GLY A 135 -41.77 15.64 -6.64
CA GLY A 135 -41.42 17.03 -6.96
C GLY A 135 -40.40 17.74 -6.07
N GLU A 136 -39.77 17.09 -5.09
CA GLU A 136 -38.71 17.75 -4.30
C GLU A 136 -37.37 17.73 -5.02
N SER A 137 -36.85 18.92 -5.26
CA SER A 137 -35.52 19.15 -5.83
C SER A 137 -34.47 19.13 -4.74
N LEU A 138 -33.33 18.46 -4.97
CA LEU A 138 -32.19 18.61 -4.04
C LEU A 138 -31.63 20.03 -4.08
N SER A 139 -31.32 20.56 -2.90
CA SER A 139 -30.51 21.77 -2.74
C SER A 139 -29.05 21.48 -3.03
N ASP A 140 -28.31 22.51 -3.43
CA ASP A 140 -26.86 22.40 -3.55
C ASP A 140 -26.23 22.13 -2.17
N GLY A 141 -25.19 21.30 -2.13
CA GLY A 141 -24.48 20.93 -0.91
C GLY A 141 -24.38 19.42 -0.69
N LEU A 142 -24.11 19.01 0.55
CA LEU A 142 -23.96 17.61 0.94
C LEU A 142 -25.27 16.84 0.79
N ILE A 143 -25.20 15.63 0.22
CA ILE A 143 -26.37 14.80 -0.09
C ILE A 143 -26.28 13.38 0.46
N ASP A 144 -25.34 13.11 1.38
CA ASP A 144 -25.08 11.75 1.91
C ASP A 144 -26.33 11.08 2.48
N GLU A 145 -27.26 11.85 3.06
CA GLU A 145 -28.53 11.34 3.59
C GLU A 145 -29.47 10.74 2.53
N HIS A 146 -29.27 11.12 1.26
CA HIS A 146 -29.99 10.62 0.10
C HIS A 146 -29.31 9.42 -0.57
N LEU A 147 -28.16 8.98 -0.03
CA LEU A 147 -27.36 7.92 -0.60
C LEU A 147 -27.36 6.67 0.29
N GLN A 148 -27.28 5.51 -0.34
CA GLN A 148 -26.94 4.26 0.29
C GLN A 148 -25.43 4.08 0.14
N MET A 149 -24.70 4.41 1.20
CA MET A 149 -23.25 4.26 1.33
C MET A 149 -22.93 3.53 2.63
N SER A 150 -21.83 2.78 2.66
CA SER A 150 -21.33 2.23 3.94
C SER A 150 -21.02 3.37 4.91
N ALA A 151 -21.36 3.19 6.18
CA ALA A 151 -20.99 4.14 7.24
C ALA A 151 -19.47 4.32 7.37
N GLU A 152 -18.70 3.34 6.90
CA GLU A 152 -17.23 3.34 6.89
C GLU A 152 -16.66 3.82 5.54
N SER A 153 -17.47 4.42 4.68
CA SER A 153 -17.06 4.79 3.33
C SER A 153 -15.92 5.81 3.30
N ASN A 154 -15.71 6.63 4.34
CA ASN A 154 -14.73 7.73 4.28
C ASN A 154 -14.92 8.61 3.03
N LEU A 155 -16.16 8.76 2.57
CA LEU A 155 -16.54 9.55 1.41
C LEU A 155 -17.69 10.47 1.79
N THR A 156 -17.70 11.67 1.23
CA THR A 156 -18.89 12.54 1.18
C THR A 156 -19.21 12.86 -0.26
N VAL A 157 -20.48 13.07 -0.57
CA VAL A 157 -20.95 13.48 -1.89
C VAL A 157 -21.71 14.79 -1.76
N SER A 158 -21.30 15.78 -2.56
CA SER A 158 -22.04 17.02 -2.74
C SER A 158 -22.68 17.08 -4.12
N PHE A 159 -23.87 17.66 -4.19
CA PHE A 159 -24.58 17.97 -5.42
C PHE A 159 -24.53 19.47 -5.70
N PHE A 160 -24.44 19.83 -6.98
CA PHE A 160 -24.62 21.20 -7.44
C PHE A 160 -25.44 21.23 -8.72
N ALA A 161 -26.48 22.05 -8.77
CA ALA A 161 -27.39 22.15 -9.90
C ALA A 161 -26.74 22.78 -11.14
N GLU A 162 -25.77 23.69 -10.95
CA GLU A 162 -25.00 24.36 -12.02
C GLU A 162 -25.90 24.99 -13.11
N ASN A 163 -26.84 25.84 -12.68
CA ASN A 163 -27.77 26.55 -13.57
C ASN A 163 -28.66 25.62 -14.43
N SER A 164 -28.93 24.40 -13.95
CA SER A 164 -29.98 23.56 -14.53
C SER A 164 -31.37 24.08 -14.15
N LYS A 165 -32.31 24.06 -15.09
CA LYS A 165 -33.74 24.35 -14.80
C LYS A 165 -34.41 23.22 -14.00
N THR A 166 -33.81 22.03 -14.04
CA THR A 166 -34.25 20.84 -13.31
C THR A 166 -33.14 20.42 -12.36
N LYS A 167 -33.36 20.62 -11.07
CA LYS A 167 -32.49 20.07 -10.03
C LYS A 167 -32.67 18.55 -10.00
N THR A 168 -31.61 17.80 -9.78
CA THR A 168 -31.59 16.35 -9.96
C THR A 168 -32.73 15.63 -9.26
N ILE A 169 -33.34 14.67 -9.97
CA ILE A 169 -34.18 13.65 -9.34
C ILE A 169 -33.22 12.62 -8.81
N PHE A 170 -32.96 12.67 -7.50
CA PHE A 170 -32.44 11.51 -6.80
C PHE A 170 -33.61 10.57 -6.60
N ASN A 171 -33.30 9.28 -6.65
CA ASN A 171 -34.14 8.30 -6.00
C ASN A 171 -35.50 7.99 -6.63
N ASN A 172 -35.53 7.91 -7.96
CA ASN A 172 -36.70 7.37 -8.63
C ASN A 172 -36.88 5.87 -8.30
N LYS A 173 -38.00 5.28 -8.72
CA LYS A 173 -38.24 3.82 -8.59
C LYS A 173 -37.16 2.91 -9.20
N PHE A 174 -36.29 3.45 -10.04
CA PHE A 174 -35.17 2.74 -10.66
C PHE A 174 -33.86 2.89 -9.86
N GLN A 175 -33.88 3.58 -8.71
CA GLN A 175 -32.71 3.88 -7.88
C GLN A 175 -31.62 4.66 -8.64
N GLU A 176 -32.04 5.57 -9.52
CA GLU A 176 -31.13 6.37 -10.33
C GLU A 176 -30.92 7.77 -9.74
N THR A 177 -29.68 8.26 -9.87
CA THR A 177 -29.31 9.67 -9.74
C THR A 177 -29.28 10.31 -11.13
N ARG A 178 -30.04 11.40 -11.35
CA ARG A 178 -30.15 12.06 -12.66
C ARG A 178 -29.39 13.37 -12.79
N LEU A 179 -28.27 13.42 -13.49
CA LEU A 179 -27.58 14.69 -13.75
C LEU A 179 -28.17 15.36 -15.00
N TYR A 180 -28.82 16.52 -14.83
CA TYR A 180 -29.47 17.25 -15.93
C TYR A 180 -28.49 18.21 -16.61
N PRO A 181 -28.66 18.48 -17.92
CA PRO A 181 -27.86 19.48 -18.62
C PRO A 181 -28.21 20.91 -18.15
N GLY A 182 -27.32 21.85 -18.40
CA GLY A 182 -27.44 23.25 -17.97
C GLY A 182 -26.77 24.20 -18.96
N SER A 183 -26.92 25.50 -18.73
CA SER A 183 -26.35 26.51 -19.63
C SER A 183 -24.82 26.48 -19.56
N LYS A 184 -24.18 25.93 -20.60
CA LYS A 184 -22.78 25.48 -20.69
C LYS A 184 -22.54 24.11 -20.08
N ASN A 185 -22.68 23.99 -18.76
CA ASN A 185 -22.57 22.72 -18.05
C ASN A 185 -23.84 22.49 -17.24
N GLY A 186 -24.17 21.23 -17.04
CA GLY A 186 -25.26 20.77 -16.19
C GLY A 186 -24.82 20.40 -14.79
N SER A 187 -25.76 19.79 -14.08
CA SER A 187 -25.60 19.43 -12.68
C SER A 187 -24.43 18.45 -12.49
N LYS A 188 -23.79 18.54 -11.33
CA LYS A 188 -22.59 17.76 -11.00
C LYS A 188 -22.68 17.13 -9.62
N LEU A 189 -21.93 16.05 -9.44
CA LEU A 189 -21.58 15.47 -8.15
C LEU A 189 -20.11 15.73 -7.88
N VAL A 190 -19.78 16.07 -6.64
CA VAL A 190 -18.41 16.13 -6.15
C VAL A 190 -18.28 15.10 -5.05
N ILE A 191 -17.49 14.07 -5.31
CA ILE A 191 -17.20 12.99 -4.38
C ILE A 191 -15.85 13.31 -3.73
N THR A 192 -15.81 13.36 -2.40
CA THR A 192 -14.61 13.73 -1.65
C THR A 192 -14.23 12.61 -0.69
N ALA A 193 -12.98 12.18 -0.73
CA ALA A 193 -12.38 11.26 0.22
C ALA A 193 -11.98 11.98 1.51
N LEU A 194 -12.29 11.36 2.64
CA LEU A 194 -12.06 11.88 3.99
C LEU A 194 -10.84 11.20 4.64
N ASN A 195 -10.45 11.70 5.81
CA ASN A 195 -9.44 11.06 6.67
C ASN A 195 -8.10 10.80 5.98
N GLY A 196 -7.71 11.70 5.06
CA GLY A 196 -6.45 11.62 4.31
C GLY A 196 -6.41 10.58 3.19
N LYS A 197 -7.54 9.91 2.92
CA LYS A 197 -7.68 8.94 1.83
C LYS A 197 -7.63 9.61 0.46
N LYS A 198 -7.17 8.89 -0.55
CA LYS A 198 -7.07 9.37 -1.94
C LYS A 198 -7.86 8.46 -2.88
N ILE A 199 -8.63 9.06 -3.77
CA ILE A 199 -9.36 8.38 -4.83
C ILE A 199 -8.37 8.00 -5.94
N THR A 200 -8.32 6.71 -6.26
CA THR A 200 -7.47 6.15 -7.33
C THR A 200 -8.25 5.72 -8.55
N LYS A 201 -9.56 5.53 -8.42
CA LYS A 201 -10.43 5.14 -9.52
C LYS A 201 -11.87 5.52 -9.26
N VAL A 202 -12.60 5.88 -10.32
CA VAL A 202 -14.06 6.01 -10.29
C VAL A 202 -14.66 5.21 -11.43
N GLU A 203 -15.68 4.43 -11.10
CA GLU A 203 -16.51 3.74 -12.08
C GLU A 203 -17.95 4.21 -11.95
N VAL A 204 -18.61 4.43 -13.09
CA VAL A 204 -20.00 4.88 -13.13
C VAL A 204 -20.81 3.87 -13.90
N VAL A 205 -21.79 3.27 -13.24
CA VAL A 205 -22.75 2.33 -13.82
C VAL A 205 -23.98 3.13 -14.25
N PHE A 206 -24.32 3.07 -15.55
CA PHE A 206 -25.37 3.89 -16.11
C PHE A 206 -26.75 3.23 -16.08
N GLY A 207 -27.77 4.09 -16.02
CA GLY A 207 -29.11 3.78 -16.45
C GLY A 207 -29.27 3.92 -17.97
N PRO A 208 -30.48 4.15 -18.48
CA PRO A 208 -30.76 4.15 -19.91
C PRO A 208 -30.21 5.38 -20.67
N GLN A 209 -29.73 6.41 -19.98
CA GLN A 209 -29.28 7.65 -20.60
C GLN A 209 -27.88 8.08 -20.12
N ASN A 210 -27.04 8.48 -21.08
CA ASN A 210 -25.78 9.16 -20.82
C ASN A 210 -25.65 10.33 -21.82
N GLY A 211 -26.04 11.54 -21.39
CA GLY A 211 -25.99 12.73 -22.23
C GLY A 211 -24.58 13.26 -22.53
N GLY A 212 -23.57 12.82 -21.78
CA GLY A 212 -22.22 13.35 -21.86
C GLY A 212 -21.62 13.52 -20.46
N LEU A 213 -21.20 12.41 -19.85
CA LEU A 213 -20.51 12.43 -18.57
C LEU A 213 -19.07 12.92 -18.74
N SER A 214 -18.73 14.03 -18.09
CA SER A 214 -17.35 14.46 -17.88
C SER A 214 -16.90 14.10 -16.47
N VAL A 215 -15.71 13.51 -16.36
CA VAL A 215 -15.03 13.23 -15.08
C VAL A 215 -13.89 14.22 -14.95
N ASN A 216 -13.89 15.04 -13.90
CA ASN A 216 -12.88 16.09 -13.65
C ASN A 216 -12.65 17.05 -14.84
N GLY A 217 -13.67 17.31 -15.66
CA GLY A 217 -13.55 18.19 -16.82
C GLY A 217 -12.88 17.56 -18.04
N LEU A 218 -12.59 16.26 -18.02
CA LEU A 218 -12.13 15.51 -19.20
C LEU A 218 -13.20 15.47 -20.29
N GLU A 219 -12.79 15.05 -21.49
CA GLU A 219 -13.69 14.89 -22.64
C GLU A 219 -14.91 14.02 -22.27
N ALA A 220 -16.08 14.50 -22.68
CA ALA A 220 -17.35 13.90 -22.31
C ALA A 220 -17.52 12.50 -22.91
N ASN A 221 -17.74 11.50 -22.06
CA ASN A 221 -18.20 10.20 -22.50
C ASN A 221 -19.68 10.26 -22.85
N LYS A 222 -20.02 10.00 -24.11
CA LYS A 222 -21.40 9.95 -24.62
C LYS A 222 -21.86 8.53 -24.97
N THR A 223 -21.04 7.52 -24.67
CA THR A 223 -21.34 6.14 -24.98
C THR A 223 -22.44 5.64 -24.06
N ILE A 224 -23.45 4.99 -24.65
CA ILE A 224 -24.41 4.20 -23.88
C ILE A 224 -23.74 2.85 -23.61
N SER A 225 -23.04 2.75 -22.48
CA SER A 225 -22.45 1.53 -21.97
C SER A 225 -23.04 1.18 -20.61
N GLU A 226 -22.92 -0.08 -20.19
CA GLU A 226 -23.36 -0.48 -18.84
C GLU A 226 -22.54 0.24 -17.76
N LYS A 227 -21.25 0.48 -18.03
CA LYS A 227 -20.31 1.09 -17.10
C LYS A 227 -19.19 1.84 -17.83
N ILE A 228 -18.63 2.86 -17.20
CA ILE A 228 -17.29 3.40 -17.51
C ILE A 228 -16.37 3.27 -16.30
N SER A 229 -15.07 3.24 -16.57
CA SER A 229 -14.03 3.22 -15.54
C SER A 229 -12.99 4.29 -15.88
N VAL A 230 -12.63 5.12 -14.90
CA VAL A 230 -11.64 6.19 -15.04
C VAL A 230 -10.65 6.09 -13.90
N ASP A 231 -9.37 5.94 -14.23
CA ASP A 231 -8.28 6.00 -13.25
C ASP A 231 -8.04 7.45 -12.83
N ILE A 232 -7.79 7.65 -11.54
CA ILE A 232 -7.65 8.96 -10.90
C ILE A 232 -6.27 9.02 -10.26
N ASP A 233 -5.54 10.11 -10.51
CA ASP A 233 -4.19 10.30 -9.97
C ASP A 233 -4.22 10.71 -8.49
N SER A 234 -4.69 9.80 -7.62
CA SER A 234 -4.66 9.92 -6.16
C SER A 234 -5.21 11.26 -5.64
N LEU A 235 -6.40 11.66 -6.09
CA LEU A 235 -7.00 12.95 -5.73
C LEU A 235 -7.89 12.85 -4.48
N GLU A 236 -8.06 13.97 -3.78
CA GLU A 236 -9.00 14.06 -2.64
C GLU A 236 -10.45 14.12 -3.12
N SER A 237 -10.69 14.60 -4.34
CA SER A 237 -12.04 14.72 -4.87
C SER A 237 -12.11 14.39 -6.36
N VAL A 238 -13.26 13.86 -6.78
CA VAL A 238 -13.64 13.67 -8.18
C VAL A 238 -14.97 14.37 -8.45
N THR A 239 -15.04 15.06 -9.58
CA THR A 239 -16.26 15.68 -10.09
C THR A 239 -16.84 14.84 -11.24
N LEU A 240 -18.11 14.50 -11.14
CA LEU A 240 -18.91 13.89 -12.21
C LEU A 240 -19.92 14.94 -12.69
N GLN A 241 -19.83 15.37 -13.94
CA GLN A 241 -20.66 16.46 -14.46
C GLN A 241 -21.33 16.08 -15.77
N ASN A 242 -22.60 16.45 -15.92
CA ASN A 242 -23.23 16.45 -17.24
C ASN A 242 -22.79 17.69 -18.03
N VAL A 243 -22.17 17.49 -19.19
CA VAL A 243 -21.73 18.59 -20.08
C VAL A 243 -22.51 18.63 -21.39
N ALA A 244 -23.67 17.97 -21.44
CA ALA A 244 -24.59 18.08 -22.57
C ALA A 244 -25.21 19.47 -22.66
N ASP A 245 -25.57 19.87 -23.88
CA ASP A 245 -26.22 21.15 -24.14
C ASP A 245 -27.58 21.27 -23.42
N ALA A 246 -27.85 22.44 -22.83
CA ALA A 246 -29.06 22.72 -22.06
C ALA A 246 -30.37 22.43 -22.82
N THR A 247 -30.38 22.62 -24.15
CA THR A 247 -31.58 22.46 -24.99
C THR A 247 -31.84 21.02 -25.36
N SER A 248 -30.85 20.13 -25.20
CA SER A 248 -30.97 18.72 -25.56
C SER A 248 -31.90 17.93 -24.63
N GLY A 249 -32.00 18.34 -23.36
CA GLY A 249 -32.65 17.53 -22.32
C GLY A 249 -31.93 16.20 -22.01
N ASN A 250 -30.75 15.97 -22.59
CA ASN A 250 -29.98 14.75 -22.43
C ASN A 250 -29.35 14.69 -21.04
N ARG A 251 -30.05 14.05 -20.11
CA ARG A 251 -29.55 13.79 -18.76
C ARG A 251 -28.62 12.58 -18.74
N ILE A 252 -27.97 12.39 -17.60
CA ILE A 252 -27.24 11.17 -17.27
C ILE A 252 -28.03 10.45 -16.18
N ASP A 253 -28.38 9.20 -16.42
CA ASP A 253 -28.97 8.31 -15.42
C ASP A 253 -27.83 7.47 -14.81
N ILE A 254 -27.60 7.59 -13.51
CA ILE A 254 -26.54 6.87 -12.78
C ILE A 254 -27.19 5.90 -11.79
N LYS A 255 -26.88 4.60 -11.90
CA LYS A 255 -27.38 3.57 -10.97
C LYS A 255 -26.46 3.36 -9.77
N GLU A 256 -25.16 3.43 -10.02
CA GLU A 256 -24.14 3.15 -9.02
C GLU A 256 -22.85 3.87 -9.39
N ILE A 257 -22.17 4.42 -8.39
CA ILE A 257 -20.81 4.91 -8.52
C ILE A 257 -19.94 4.04 -7.62
N ILE A 258 -18.85 3.51 -8.16
CA ILE A 258 -17.86 2.75 -7.41
C ILE A 258 -16.61 3.61 -7.33
N VAL A 259 -16.15 3.88 -6.12
CA VAL A 259 -14.97 4.71 -5.86
C VAL A 259 -13.92 3.85 -5.18
N THR A 260 -12.75 3.75 -5.81
CA THR A 260 -11.59 3.09 -5.20
C THR A 260 -10.76 4.13 -4.47
N ILE A 261 -10.49 3.89 -3.19
CA ILE A 261 -9.64 4.74 -2.35
C ILE A 261 -8.45 3.96 -1.77
N LYS A 262 -7.36 4.66 -1.46
CA LYS A 262 -6.22 4.16 -0.68
C LYS A 262 -5.93 5.03 0.54
#